data_AF-A0A6J2Y0A7-F1
#
_entry.id   AF-A0A6J2Y0A7-F1
#
_cell.length_a   1.000
_cell.length_b   1.000
_cell.length_c   1.000
_cell.angle_alpha   90.00
_cell.angle_beta   90.00
_cell.angle_gamma   90.00
#
_symmetry.space_group_name_H-M   'P 1'
#
loop_
_entity.id
_entity.type
_entity.pdbx_description
1 polymer ?
#
loop_
_entity_poly.entity_id
_entity_poly.type
_entity_poly.pdbx_seq_one_letter_code
_entity_poly.pdbx_strand_id
1 'polypeptide(L)'
;MLQMKHNHVTSKVLHAYNPSQRKLSSNMKESVKDYLNMKANRKMIQQKVQESTGKIVTLQDLTNMKISDQSRKENLDGCLNILKAKYGANVAVLRDEDNNFRGLFIQSPNMKSTMKAFPEFLAVDATYKL
;
A
#
# COMPACT_ATOMS: atom_id res chain seq x y z
N MET A 1 -25.44 27.44 24.19
CA MET A 1 -23.98 27.20 24.11
C MET A 1 -23.72 25.71 24.40
N LEU A 2 -23.34 24.92 23.40
CA LEU A 2 -22.95 23.51 23.61
C LEU A 2 -21.53 23.47 24.18
N GLN A 3 -21.40 23.17 25.48
CA GLN A 3 -20.09 22.85 26.04
C GLN A 3 -19.62 21.51 25.47
N MET A 4 -18.55 21.52 24.67
CA MET A 4 -17.83 20.31 24.27
C MET A 4 -17.12 19.70 25.48
N LYS A 5 -17.89 19.04 26.36
CA LYS A 5 -17.35 18.19 27.42
C LYS A 5 -17.00 16.85 26.79
N HIS A 6 -15.72 16.67 26.44
CA HIS A 6 -15.20 15.36 26.07
C HIS A 6 -15.23 14.45 27.30
N ASN A 7 -15.75 13.24 27.13
CA ASN A 7 -15.84 12.17 28.13
C ASN A 7 -14.50 11.45 28.38
N HIS A 8 -13.39 11.99 27.88
CA HIS A 8 -12.05 11.42 27.98
C HIS A 8 -11.00 12.54 28.03
N VAL A 9 -9.80 12.21 28.50
CA VAL A 9 -8.67 13.15 28.56
C VAL A 9 -8.19 13.47 27.15
N THR A 10 -8.34 14.73 26.74
CA THR A 10 -7.83 15.21 25.46
C THR A 10 -6.39 15.71 25.62
N SER A 11 -5.44 15.08 24.94
CA SER A 11 -4.07 15.58 24.87
C SER A 11 -3.85 16.37 23.58
N LYS A 12 -3.46 17.65 23.72
CA LYS A 12 -3.08 18.50 22.58
C LYS A 12 -1.90 17.92 21.81
N VAL A 13 -0.98 17.25 22.52
CA VAL A 13 0.17 16.58 21.91
C VAL A 13 -0.32 15.44 21.03
N LEU A 14 -1.13 14.51 21.55
CA LEU A 14 -1.66 13.40 20.76
C LEU A 14 -2.48 13.86 19.56
N HIS A 15 -3.26 14.94 19.72
CA HIS A 15 -4.01 15.54 18.62
C HIS A 15 -3.09 16.04 17.49
N ALA A 16 -1.93 16.62 17.80
CA ALA A 16 -0.97 17.08 16.79
C ALA A 16 -0.32 15.92 15.99
N TYR A 17 -0.22 14.72 16.58
CA TYR A 17 0.27 13.52 15.88
C TYR A 17 -0.80 12.83 15.01
N ASN A 18 -2.05 13.30 15.00
CA ASN A 18 -3.12 12.71 14.21
C ASN A 18 -2.81 12.84 12.69
N PRO A 19 -3.02 11.80 11.85
CA PRO A 19 -2.66 11.85 10.42
C PRO A 19 -3.25 13.04 9.66
N SER A 20 -4.48 13.45 9.99
CA SER A 20 -5.13 14.62 9.39
C SER A 20 -4.38 15.93 9.67
N GLN A 21 -3.79 16.07 10.87
CA GLN A 21 -3.02 17.26 11.27
C GLN A 21 -1.61 17.26 10.68
N ARG A 22 -1.02 16.07 10.46
CA ARG A 22 0.31 15.88 9.87
C ARG A 22 0.36 16.08 8.35
N LYS A 23 -0.79 16.19 7.68
CA LYS A 23 -0.88 16.33 6.22
C LYS A 23 -0.25 17.65 5.76
N LEU A 24 0.71 17.56 4.84
CA LEU A 24 1.34 18.70 4.18
C LEU A 24 0.46 19.30 3.08
N SER A 25 0.63 20.60 2.81
CA SER A 25 0.03 21.28 1.65
C SER A 25 0.65 20.77 0.35
N SER A 26 -0.04 20.97 -0.78
CA SER A 26 0.40 20.56 -2.12
C SER A 26 1.81 21.07 -2.43
N ASN A 27 2.05 22.37 -2.25
CA ASN A 27 3.31 23.03 -2.61
C ASN A 27 4.50 22.46 -1.80
N MET A 28 4.29 22.18 -0.50
CA MET A 28 5.34 21.61 0.35
C MET A 28 5.62 20.14 0.04
N LYS A 29 4.61 19.40 -0.43
CA LYS A 29 4.82 18.02 -0.89
C LYS A 29 5.74 17.98 -2.11
N GLU A 30 5.60 18.90 -3.04
CA GLU A 30 6.47 19.00 -4.21
C GLU A 30 7.93 19.27 -3.79
N SER A 31 8.17 20.24 -2.92
CA SER A 31 9.53 20.51 -2.42
C SER A 31 10.13 19.31 -1.68
N VAL A 32 9.33 18.61 -0.86
CA VAL A 32 9.76 17.38 -0.18
C VAL A 32 10.11 16.28 -1.18
N LYS A 33 9.33 16.13 -2.26
CA LYS A 33 9.62 15.18 -3.33
C LYS A 33 10.95 15.49 -4.02
N ASP A 34 11.22 16.76 -4.32
CA ASP A 34 12.48 17.17 -4.93
C ASP A 34 13.68 16.80 -4.05
N TYR A 35 13.61 17.09 -2.75
CA TYR A 35 14.67 16.69 -1.80
C TYR A 35 14.84 15.18 -1.71
N LEU A 36 13.74 14.41 -1.75
CA LEU A 36 13.79 12.95 -1.75
C LEU A 36 14.41 12.38 -3.04
N ASN A 37 14.14 13.01 -4.19
CA ASN A 37 14.73 12.65 -5.48
C ASN A 37 16.23 12.95 -5.53
N MET A 38 16.68 14.04 -4.89
CA MET A 38 18.09 14.38 -4.70
C MET A 38 18.81 13.47 -3.68
N LYS A 39 18.14 12.44 -3.15
CA LYS A 39 18.66 11.53 -2.11
C LYS A 39 19.12 12.26 -0.83
N ALA A 40 18.53 13.41 -0.53
CA ALA A 40 18.86 14.14 0.70
C ALA A 40 18.49 13.33 1.95
N ASN A 41 19.19 13.58 3.06
CA ASN A 41 18.97 12.86 4.30
C ASN A 41 17.56 13.15 4.85
N ARG A 42 16.77 12.09 5.07
CA ARG A 42 15.38 12.19 5.52
C ARG A 42 15.21 12.89 6.87
N LYS A 43 16.18 12.79 7.79
CA LYS A 43 16.14 13.52 9.07
C LYS A 43 16.26 15.03 8.85
N MET A 44 17.11 15.44 7.90
CA MET A 44 17.27 16.85 7.54
C MET A 44 16.01 17.40 6.87
N ILE A 45 15.39 16.61 5.98
CA ILE A 45 14.10 16.99 5.36
C ILE A 45 13.02 17.14 6.43
N GLN A 46 12.92 16.18 7.37
CA GLN A 46 11.96 16.24 8.47
C GLN A 46 12.14 17.51 9.30
N GLN A 47 13.39 17.80 9.70
CA GLN A 47 13.70 19.01 10.47
C GLN A 47 13.32 20.27 9.71
N LYS A 48 13.72 20.38 8.43
CA LYS A 48 13.40 21.54 7.59
C LYS A 48 11.90 21.77 7.43
N VAL A 49 11.13 20.69 7.28
CA VAL A 49 9.67 20.75 7.15
C VAL A 49 9.01 21.14 8.47
N GLN A 50 9.49 20.63 9.60
CA GLN A 50 9.01 21.02 10.92
C GLN A 50 9.30 22.50 11.21
N GLU A 51 10.51 22.97 10.88
CA GLU A 51 10.90 24.38 11.03
C GLU A 51 10.08 25.32 10.14
N SER A 52 9.80 24.93 8.90
CA SER A 52 9.10 25.79 7.94
C SER A 52 7.58 25.83 8.12
N THR A 53 6.98 24.72 8.53
CA THR A 53 5.50 24.60 8.63
C THR A 53 4.97 24.52 10.06
N GLY A 54 5.83 24.30 11.05
CA GLY A 54 5.43 24.03 12.43
C GLY A 54 4.66 22.70 12.60
N LYS A 55 4.51 21.91 11.53
CA LYS A 55 3.76 20.65 11.56
C LYS A 55 4.67 19.49 11.91
N ILE A 56 4.16 18.59 12.75
CA ILE A 56 4.82 17.34 13.06
C ILE A 56 4.73 16.41 11.85
N VAL A 57 5.87 16.13 11.23
CA VAL A 57 5.99 15.11 10.17
C VAL A 57 6.88 13.98 10.68
N THR A 58 6.51 12.75 10.37
CA THR A 58 7.29 11.55 10.71
C THR A 58 8.11 11.08 9.51
N LEU A 59 9.16 10.30 9.76
CA LEU A 59 9.96 9.68 8.70
C LEU A 59 9.14 8.71 7.83
N GLN A 60 8.10 8.10 8.41
CA GLN A 60 7.19 7.22 7.68
C GLN A 60 6.37 8.01 6.67
N ASP A 61 5.95 9.24 7.00
CA ASP A 61 5.23 10.11 6.06
C ASP A 61 6.08 10.40 4.82
N LEU A 62 7.37 10.71 5.01
CA LEU A 62 8.33 10.93 3.92
C LEU A 62 8.53 9.68 3.06
N THR A 63 8.55 8.50 3.69
CA THR A 63 8.70 7.22 3.00
C THR A 63 7.46 6.91 2.15
N ASN A 64 6.27 7.12 2.71
CA ASN A 64 5.00 6.94 2.02
C ASN A 64 4.84 7.90 0.83
N MET A 65 5.37 9.13 0.94
CA MET A 65 5.37 10.08 -0.18
C MET A 65 6.16 9.57 -1.39
N LYS A 66 7.31 8.91 -1.16
CA LYS A 66 8.08 8.27 -2.24
C LYS A 66 7.32 7.11 -2.90
N ILE A 67 6.64 6.30 -2.10
CA ILE A 67 5.87 5.14 -2.57
C ILE A 67 4.64 5.58 -3.37
N SER A 68 3.99 6.69 -2.98
CA SER A 68 2.81 7.18 -3.70
C SER A 68 3.08 7.68 -5.12
N ASP A 69 4.31 8.11 -5.40
CA ASP A 69 4.75 8.64 -6.71
C ASP A 69 5.40 7.57 -7.60
N GLN A 70 5.91 6.50 -6.99
CA GLN A 70 6.08 5.23 -7.70
C GLN A 70 4.68 4.70 -7.96
N SER A 71 4.05 5.26 -9.00
CA SER A 71 2.91 4.68 -9.70
C SER A 71 2.95 3.18 -9.52
N ARG A 72 1.88 2.59 -9.01
CA ARG A 72 1.63 1.15 -8.99
C ARG A 72 1.75 0.61 -10.43
N LYS A 73 2.98 0.49 -10.93
CA LYS A 73 3.39 -0.15 -12.17
C LYS A 73 3.43 -1.66 -11.99
N GLU A 74 2.99 -2.15 -10.83
CA GLU A 74 2.53 -3.52 -10.69
C GLU A 74 1.21 -3.64 -11.46
N ASN A 75 1.34 -3.73 -12.78
CA ASN A 75 0.27 -4.14 -13.65
C ASN A 75 0.02 -5.63 -13.39
N LEU A 76 -1.25 -6.02 -13.32
CA LEU A 76 -1.68 -7.42 -13.29
C LEU A 76 -0.94 -8.22 -14.35
N ASP A 77 -0.76 -7.67 -15.56
CA ASP A 77 -0.04 -8.32 -16.65
C ASP A 77 1.43 -8.65 -16.31
N GLY A 78 2.09 -7.78 -15.55
CA GLY A 78 3.45 -8.03 -15.07
C GLY A 78 3.50 -9.21 -14.11
N CYS A 79 2.56 -9.29 -13.18
CA CYS A 79 2.43 -10.43 -12.27
C CYS A 79 2.11 -11.73 -13.02
N LEU A 80 1.20 -11.69 -14.01
CA LEU A 80 0.86 -12.84 -14.84
C LEU A 80 2.08 -13.36 -15.60
N ASN A 81 2.89 -12.45 -16.16
CA ASN A 81 4.11 -12.81 -16.88
C ASN A 81 5.14 -13.48 -15.96
N ILE A 82 5.31 -12.99 -14.73
CA ILE A 82 6.20 -13.64 -13.75
C ILE A 82 5.69 -15.05 -13.41
N LEU A 83 4.39 -15.21 -13.17
CA LEU A 83 3.80 -16.51 -12.84
C LEU A 83 3.98 -17.54 -13.97
N LYS A 84 3.80 -17.11 -15.23
CA LYS A 84 4.00 -17.96 -16.39
C LYS A 84 5.48 -18.25 -16.65
N ALA A 85 6.32 -17.22 -16.71
CA ALA A 85 7.72 -17.35 -17.12
C ALA A 85 8.61 -17.99 -16.05
N LYS A 86 8.43 -17.62 -14.78
CA LYS A 86 9.30 -18.09 -13.69
C LYS A 86 8.84 -19.41 -13.10
N TYR A 87 7.52 -19.60 -12.97
CA TYR A 87 6.95 -20.77 -12.28
C TYR A 87 6.30 -21.78 -13.22
N GLY A 88 6.25 -21.50 -14.53
CA GLY A 88 5.56 -22.35 -15.50
C GLY A 88 4.08 -22.55 -15.16
N ALA A 89 3.49 -21.63 -14.39
CA ALA A 89 2.14 -21.77 -13.89
C ALA A 89 1.13 -21.43 -14.99
N ASN A 90 0.05 -22.21 -15.05
CA ASN A 90 -1.10 -21.85 -15.83
C ASN A 90 -1.92 -20.82 -15.05
N VAL A 91 -2.23 -19.69 -15.68
CA VAL A 91 -2.89 -18.57 -15.02
C VAL A 91 -4.05 -18.06 -15.86
N ALA A 92 -5.22 -17.93 -15.24
CA ALA A 92 -6.43 -17.38 -15.86
C ALA A 92 -7.01 -16.27 -15.00
N VAL A 93 -7.36 -15.15 -15.63
CA VAL A 93 -8.01 -14.01 -14.97
C VAL A 93 -9.50 -14.11 -15.19
N LEU A 94 -10.26 -14.12 -14.10
CA LEU A 94 -11.71 -14.06 -14.13
C LEU A 94 -12.15 -12.60 -14.06
N ARG A 95 -12.97 -12.20 -15.02
CA ARG A 95 -13.57 -10.86 -15.11
C ARG A 95 -15.09 -10.99 -15.20
N ASP A 96 -15.81 -9.97 -14.75
CA ASP A 96 -17.26 -9.90 -14.95
C ASP A 96 -17.64 -9.29 -16.31
N GLU A 97 -18.95 -9.15 -16.54
CA GLU A 97 -19.53 -8.57 -17.77
C GLU A 97 -19.08 -7.12 -18.03
N ASP A 98 -18.80 -6.38 -16.96
CA ASP A 98 -18.27 -5.01 -16.99
C ASP A 98 -16.73 -4.97 -17.07
N ASN A 99 -16.09 -6.11 -17.31
CA ASN A 99 -14.64 -6.28 -17.41
C ASN A 99 -13.87 -5.94 -16.11
N ASN A 100 -14.54 -5.96 -14.95
CA ASN A 100 -13.90 -5.80 -13.64
C ASN A 100 -13.26 -7.11 -13.19
N PHE A 101 -12.12 -7.01 -12.52
CA PHE A 101 -11.42 -8.17 -11.95
C PHE A 101 -12.26 -8.84 -10.85
N ARG A 102 -12.52 -10.14 -11.00
CA ARG A 102 -13.28 -10.97 -10.04
C ARG A 102 -12.41 -12.00 -9.35
N GLY A 103 -11.40 -12.52 -10.03
CA GLY A 103 -10.55 -13.55 -9.47
C GLY A 103 -9.36 -13.89 -10.34
N LEU A 104 -8.41 -14.60 -9.72
CA LEU A 104 -7.21 -15.09 -10.38
C LEU A 104 -7.09 -16.58 -10.08
N PHE A 105 -7.12 -17.38 -11.14
CA PHE A 105 -6.85 -18.81 -11.05
C PHE A 105 -5.38 -19.05 -11.38
N ILE A 106 -4.67 -19.76 -10.50
CA ILE A 106 -3.25 -20.12 -10.66
C ILE A 106 -3.11 -21.62 -10.43
N GLN A 107 -2.48 -22.32 -11.37
CA GLN A 107 -2.18 -23.73 -11.25
C GLN A 107 -0.73 -24.00 -11.66
N SER A 108 0.09 -24.47 -10.72
CA SER A 108 1.47 -24.88 -11.01
C SER A 108 1.53 -26.29 -11.63
N PRO A 109 2.63 -26.65 -12.30
CA PRO A 109 2.83 -28.01 -12.81
C PRO A 109 2.72 -29.08 -11.71
N ASN A 110 3.22 -28.79 -10.51
CA ASN A 110 3.14 -29.70 -9.37
C ASN A 110 1.68 -29.90 -8.93
N MET A 111 0.89 -28.82 -8.81
CA MET A 111 -0.54 -28.93 -8.49
C MET A 111 -1.29 -29.79 -9.51
N LYS A 112 -0.96 -29.62 -10.80
CA LYS A 112 -1.57 -30.43 -11.87
C LYS A 112 -1.19 -31.91 -11.77
N SER A 113 0.08 -32.20 -11.45
CA SER A 113 0.56 -33.57 -11.24
C SER A 113 -0.13 -34.24 -10.05
N THR A 114 -0.20 -33.54 -8.91
CA THR A 114 -0.86 -34.04 -7.70
C THR A 114 -2.34 -34.32 -7.92
N MET A 115 -3.06 -33.40 -8.57
CA MET A 115 -4.49 -33.59 -8.88
C MET A 115 -4.72 -34.76 -9.83
N LYS A 116 -3.79 -35.02 -10.77
CA LYS A 116 -3.88 -36.18 -11.66
C LYS A 116 -3.58 -37.50 -10.94
N ALA A 117 -2.69 -37.49 -9.96
CA ALA A 117 -2.33 -38.66 -9.17
C ALA A 117 -3.42 -39.04 -8.15
N PHE A 118 -4.14 -38.05 -7.60
CA PHE A 118 -5.16 -38.24 -6.57
C PHE A 118 -6.41 -37.40 -6.88
N PRO A 119 -7.19 -37.75 -7.91
CA PRO A 119 -8.38 -36.99 -8.32
C PRO A 119 -9.48 -36.95 -7.25
N GLU A 120 -9.49 -37.90 -6.32
CA GLU A 120 -10.40 -37.98 -5.18
C GLU A 120 -10.08 -36.97 -4.05
N PHE A 121 -8.89 -36.35 -4.09
CA PHE A 121 -8.41 -35.51 -3.00
C PHE A 121 -8.39 -34.02 -3.40
N LEU A 122 -9.12 -33.20 -2.66
CA LEU A 122 -9.15 -31.74 -2.81
C LEU A 122 -8.78 -31.07 -1.48
N ALA A 123 -7.65 -30.35 -1.47
CA ALA A 123 -7.25 -29.50 -0.35
C ALA A 123 -7.62 -28.05 -0.64
N VAL A 124 -8.37 -27.42 0.28
CA VAL A 124 -8.78 -26.02 0.19
C VAL A 124 -8.31 -25.29 1.44
N ASP A 125 -7.49 -24.26 1.24
CA ASP A 125 -7.16 -23.29 2.28
C ASP A 125 -7.81 -21.95 1.90
N ALA A 126 -8.70 -21.46 2.76
CA ALA A 126 -9.48 -20.26 2.53
C ALA A 126 -9.37 -19.33 3.74
N THR A 127 -8.91 -18.10 3.49
CA THR A 127 -8.87 -17.06 4.51
C THR A 127 -10.04 -16.10 4.29
N TYR A 128 -10.95 -16.03 5.25
CA TYR A 128 -12.00 -15.02 5.27
C TYR A 128 -11.49 -13.78 6.02
N LYS A 129 -11.59 -12.61 5.38
CA LYS A 129 -11.25 -11.35 6.01
C LYS A 129 -12.52 -10.77 6.65
N LEU A 130 -12.57 -10.80 7.98
CA LEU A 130 -13.58 -10.12 8.82
C LEU A 130 -13.49 -8.60 8.68
#